data_AF-A0A7X8EMP7-F1
#
_entry.id   AF-A0A7X8EMP7-F1
#
_cell.length_a   1.000
_cell.length_b   1.000
_cell.length_c   1.000
_cell.angle_alpha   90.00
_cell.angle_beta   90.00
_cell.angle_gamma   90.00
#
_symmetry.space_group_name_H-M   'P 1'
#
loop_
_entity.id
_entity.type
_entity.pdbx_description
1 polymer ?
#
loop_
_entity_poly.entity_id
_entity_poly.type
_entity_poly.pdbx_seq_one_letter_code
_entity_poly.pdbx_strand_id
1 'polypeptide(L)'
;MIHRHVHDDNDVTCAGIEDVIVRGDRFSQKRLFNRVAADPFGETASRLHRVVESGNDEIASYLAVWGAFLDRARKGTIHKAPVGSGRKW
;
A
#
# COMPACT_ATOMS: atom_id res chain seq x y z
N MET A 1 5.79 -20.97 15.74
CA MET A 1 4.87 -19.92 15.26
C MET A 1 5.67 -18.62 15.25
N ILE A 2 6.16 -18.19 14.08
CA ILE A 2 7.07 -17.04 13.99
C ILE A 2 6.21 -15.79 13.86
N HIS A 3 6.17 -14.98 14.92
CA HIS A 3 5.59 -13.64 14.89
C HIS A 3 6.57 -12.74 14.12
N ARG A 4 6.39 -12.59 12.80
CA ARG A 4 7.28 -11.81 11.94
C ARG A 4 6.98 -10.33 12.16
N HIS A 5 7.87 -9.61 12.83
CA HIS A 5 7.76 -8.16 12.95
C HIS A 5 7.93 -7.52 11.56
N VAL A 6 6.88 -6.87 11.05
CA VAL A 6 6.84 -6.00 9.86
C VAL A 6 7.63 -4.70 10.12
N HIS A 7 8.86 -4.82 10.59
CA HIS A 7 9.78 -3.68 10.78
C HIS A 7 11.03 -3.79 9.93
N ASP A 8 11.22 -4.90 9.21
CA ASP A 8 12.30 -4.97 8.26
C ASP A 8 11.91 -4.19 6.99
N ASP A 9 12.63 -3.09 6.76
CA ASP A 9 12.38 -2.09 5.72
C ASP A 9 12.34 -2.64 4.28
N ASN A 10 12.65 -3.93 4.11
CA ASN A 10 12.92 -4.63 2.86
C ASN A 10 11.91 -5.72 2.47
N ASP A 11 10.93 -6.07 3.31
CA ASP A 11 9.97 -7.13 2.98
C ASP A 11 8.85 -6.61 2.03
N VAL A 12 9.26 -5.96 0.94
CA VAL A 12 8.38 -5.56 -0.17
C VAL A 12 8.12 -6.78 -1.07
N THR A 13 7.75 -7.92 -0.51
CA THR A 13 7.32 -9.10 -1.28
C THR A 13 5.82 -8.99 -1.57
N CYS A 14 5.28 -9.75 -2.53
CA CYS A 14 3.84 -9.80 -2.74
C CYS A 14 3.08 -10.24 -1.48
N ALA A 15 3.59 -11.27 -0.79
CA ALA A 15 3.02 -11.75 0.47
C ALA A 15 3.08 -10.69 1.59
N GLY A 16 4.17 -9.93 1.68
CA GLY A 16 4.30 -8.83 2.64
C GLY A 16 3.33 -7.67 2.33
N ILE A 17 3.14 -7.34 1.05
CA ILE A 17 2.17 -6.32 0.64
C ILE A 17 0.74 -6.80 0.95
N GLU A 18 0.41 -8.05 0.66
CA GLU A 18 -0.89 -8.63 1.00
C GLU A 18 -1.16 -8.58 2.52
N ASP A 19 -0.17 -8.96 3.34
CA ASP A 19 -0.31 -8.89 4.79
C ASP A 19 -0.50 -7.44 5.28
N VAL A 20 0.21 -6.47 4.72
CA VAL A 20 0.01 -5.05 5.03
C VAL A 20 -1.40 -4.57 4.64
N ILE A 21 -1.93 -5.03 3.50
CA ILE A 21 -3.27 -4.66 3.02
C ILE A 21 -4.36 -5.20 3.96
N VAL A 22 -4.21 -6.45 4.40
CA VAL A 22 -5.27 -7.19 5.13
C VAL A 22 -5.15 -7.01 6.65
N ARG A 23 -3.94 -7.08 7.18
CA ARG A 23 -3.66 -7.13 8.63
C ARG A 23 -2.79 -5.97 9.11
N GLY A 24 -2.19 -5.21 8.19
CA GLY A 24 -1.29 -4.12 8.53
C GLY A 24 -1.97 -3.01 9.32
N ASP A 25 -1.26 -2.47 10.31
CA ASP A 25 -1.70 -1.29 11.02
C ASP A 25 -1.74 -0.04 10.12
N ARG A 26 -2.32 1.04 10.66
CA ARG A 26 -2.43 2.32 9.95
C ARG A 26 -1.08 2.88 9.50
N PHE A 27 0.00 2.64 10.25
CA PHE A 27 1.34 3.15 9.92
C PHE A 27 1.92 2.40 8.73
N SER A 28 1.83 1.07 8.73
CA SER A 28 2.25 0.17 7.66
C SER A 28 1.50 0.46 6.36
N GLN A 29 0.17 0.61 6.44
CA GLN A 29 -0.66 0.97 5.28
C GLN A 29 -0.30 2.36 4.75
N LYS A 30 -0.12 3.36 5.63
CA LYS A 30 0.30 4.72 5.23
C LYS A 30 1.68 4.72 4.58
N ARG A 31 2.59 3.89 5.07
CA ARG A 31 3.93 3.75 4.50
C ARG A 31 3.90 3.13 3.10
N LEU A 32 3.12 2.06 2.91
CA LEU A 32 2.89 1.46 1.59
C LEU A 32 2.29 2.49 0.62
N PHE A 33 1.25 3.21 1.06
CA PHE A 33 0.63 4.29 0.31
C PHE A 33 1.67 5.33 -0.13
N ASN A 34 2.49 5.84 0.79
CA ASN A 34 3.50 6.85 0.49
C ASN A 34 4.57 6.35 -0.50
N ARG A 35 5.01 5.09 -0.37
CA ARG A 35 5.97 4.48 -1.29
C ARG A 35 5.41 4.40 -2.71
N VAL A 36 4.19 3.89 -2.86
CA VAL A 36 3.54 3.78 -4.18
C VAL A 36 3.17 5.15 -4.75
N ALA A 37 2.76 6.10 -3.91
CA ALA A 37 2.47 7.46 -4.34
C ALA A 37 3.73 8.24 -4.78
N ALA A 38 4.90 7.91 -4.21
CA ALA A 38 6.17 8.51 -4.60
C ALA A 38 6.69 7.95 -5.93
N ASP A 39 6.51 6.65 -6.17
CA ASP A 39 6.89 5.97 -7.41
C ASP A 39 5.82 4.96 -7.88
N PRO A 40 4.79 5.41 -8.63
CA PRO A 40 3.66 4.58 -9.08
C PRO A 40 4.02 3.54 -10.15
N PHE A 41 5.24 3.59 -10.68
CA PHE A 41 5.76 2.65 -11.69
C PHE A 41 6.93 1.82 -11.16
N GLY A 42 7.40 2.10 -9.94
CA GLY A 42 8.48 1.39 -9.29
C GLY A 42 8.14 -0.03 -8.88
N GLU A 43 9.13 -0.68 -8.28
CA GLU A 43 9.06 -2.09 -7.89
C GLU A 43 7.93 -2.37 -6.88
N THR A 44 7.73 -1.47 -5.91
CA THR A 44 6.65 -1.61 -4.91
C THR A 44 5.27 -1.54 -5.58
N ALA A 45 5.08 -0.61 -6.51
CA ALA A 45 3.82 -0.46 -7.25
C ALA A 45 3.57 -1.65 -8.19
N SER A 46 4.62 -2.19 -8.80
CA SER A 46 4.54 -3.38 -9.65
C SER A 46 4.15 -4.63 -8.85
N ARG A 47 4.66 -4.80 -7.63
CA ARG A 47 4.26 -5.90 -6.75
C ARG A 47 2.84 -5.72 -6.20
N LEU A 48 2.46 -4.50 -5.85
CA LEU A 48 1.08 -4.18 -5.51
C LEU A 48 0.12 -4.55 -6.66
N HIS A 49 0.48 -4.24 -7.90
CA HIS A 49 -0.31 -4.62 -9.07
C HIS A 49 -0.55 -6.12 -9.15
N ARG A 50 0.51 -6.93 -8.96
CA ARG A 50 0.38 -8.40 -8.94
C ARG A 50 -0.51 -8.91 -7.81
N VAL A 51 -0.47 -8.28 -6.64
CA VAL A 51 -1.36 -8.62 -5.51
C VAL A 51 -2.80 -8.28 -5.86
N VAL A 52 -3.06 -7.13 -6.47
CA VAL A 52 -4.40 -6.73 -6.95
C VAL A 52 -4.92 -7.69 -8.03
N GLU A 53 -4.05 -8.15 -8.93
CA GLU A 53 -4.40 -9.09 -10.01
C GLU A 53 -4.45 -10.56 -9.56
N SER A 54 -4.16 -10.87 -8.29
CA SER A 54 -4.08 -12.24 -7.80
C SER A 54 -5.42 -13.01 -7.83
N GLY A 55 -6.55 -12.28 -7.92
CA GLY A 55 -7.88 -12.90 -7.88
C GLY A 55 -8.24 -13.50 -6.53
N ASN A 56 -7.62 -13.05 -5.44
CA ASN A 56 -7.98 -13.50 -4.09
C ASN A 56 -9.33 -12.90 -3.66
N ASP A 57 -10.39 -13.70 -3.80
CA ASP A 57 -11.78 -13.32 -3.48
C ASP A 57 -11.98 -12.97 -2.00
N GLU A 58 -11.22 -13.56 -1.08
CA GLU A 58 -11.36 -13.32 0.36
C GLU A 58 -11.04 -11.87 0.75
N ILE A 59 -10.22 -11.19 -0.05
CA ILE A 59 -9.74 -9.83 0.21
C ILE A 59 -10.10 -8.87 -0.93
N ALA A 60 -11.01 -9.26 -1.81
CA ALA A 60 -11.35 -8.52 -3.03
C ALA A 60 -11.74 -7.06 -2.77
N SER A 61 -12.43 -6.77 -1.66
CA SER A 61 -12.82 -5.41 -1.28
C SER A 61 -11.60 -4.52 -1.00
N TYR A 62 -10.59 -5.05 -0.32
CA TYR A 62 -9.33 -4.35 -0.08
C TYR A 62 -8.56 -4.16 -1.39
N LEU A 63 -8.48 -5.21 -2.22
CA LEU A 63 -7.78 -5.15 -3.51
C LEU A 63 -8.42 -4.13 -4.47
N ALA A 64 -9.75 -4.00 -4.48
CA ALA A 64 -10.45 -3.00 -5.27
C ALA A 64 -10.05 -1.56 -4.88
N VAL A 65 -9.93 -1.28 -3.58
CA VAL A 65 -9.49 0.04 -3.07
C VAL A 65 -8.05 0.33 -3.49
N TRP A 66 -7.15 -0.63 -3.30
CA TRP A 66 -5.74 -0.47 -3.64
C TRP A 66 -5.50 -0.40 -5.16
N GLY A 67 -6.29 -1.14 -5.96
CA GLY A 67 -6.28 -1.05 -7.41
C GLY A 67 -6.74 0.32 -7.91
N ALA A 68 -7.85 0.83 -7.37
CA ALA A 68 -8.33 2.18 -7.69
C ALA A 68 -7.32 3.27 -7.28
N PHE A 69 -6.65 3.09 -6.14
CA PHE A 69 -5.55 3.97 -5.72
C PHE A 69 -4.39 3.93 -6.72
N LEU A 70 -3.92 2.74 -7.11
CA LEU A 70 -2.79 2.59 -8.03
C LEU A 70 -3.10 3.21 -9.40
N ASP A 71 -4.31 3.02 -9.92
CA ASP A 71 -4.77 3.65 -11.16
C ASP A 71 -4.74 5.19 -11.06
N ARG A 72 -5.26 5.75 -9.96
CA ARG A 72 -5.20 7.20 -9.71
C ARG A 72 -3.76 7.71 -9.55
N ALA A 73 -2.89 6.94 -8.89
CA ALA A 73 -1.50 7.30 -8.68
C ALA A 73 -0.76 7.41 -10.02
N ARG A 74 -0.97 6.43 -10.92
CA ARG A 74 -0.41 6.44 -12.28
C ARG A 74 -0.96 7.57 -13.14
N LYS A 75 -2.22 7.96 -12.94
CA LYS A 75 -2.85 9.12 -13.60
C LYS A 75 -2.47 10.46 -12.99
N GLY A 76 -1.70 10.49 -11.89
CA GLY A 76 -1.33 11.72 -11.19
C GLY A 76 -2.49 12.42 -10.47
N THR A 77 -3.61 11.72 -10.24
CA THR A 77 -4.84 12.30 -9.65
C THR A 77 -4.96 12.06 -8.15
N ILE A 78 -3.89 11.58 -7.51
CA ILE A 78 -3.85 11.42 -6.06
C ILE A 78 -3.63 12.77 -5.36
N HIS A 79 -4.59 13.20 -4.55
CA HIS A 79 -4.39 14.30 -3.63
C HIS A 79 -3.39 13.86 -2.56
N LYS A 80 -2.14 14.35 -2.64
CA LYS A 80 -1.18 14.19 -1.54
C LYS A 80 -1.80 14.84 -0.30
N ALA A 81 -1.95 14.06 0.78
CA ALA A 81 -2.34 14.64 2.06
C ALA A 81 -1.33 15.75 2.40
N PRO A 82 -1.79 16.97 2.78
CA PRO A 82 -0.88 18.06 3.07
C PRO A 82 0.06 17.65 4.20
N VAL A 83 1.35 17.59 3.90
CA VAL A 83 2.40 17.43 4.91
C VAL A 83 2.52 18.79 5.59
N GLY A 84 1.84 18.95 6.74
CA GLY A 84 1.94 20.13 7.58
C GLY A 84 0.69 21.02 7.57
N SER A 85 -0.20 20.75 8.51
CA SER A 85 -0.90 21.83 9.21
C SER A 85 -0.89 21.44 10.67
N GLY A 86 0.11 21.95 11.39
CA GLY A 86 0.13 21.92 12.84
C GLY A 86 -1.05 22.74 13.33
N ARG A 87 -2.19 22.07 13.55
CA ARG A 87 -3.29 22.66 14.30
C ARG A 87 -3.03 22.30 15.76
N LYS A 88 -2.33 23.21 16.46
CA LYS A 88 -2.26 23.23 17.92
C LYS A 88 -3.71 23.36 18.43
N TRP A 89 -4.11 22.45 19.31
CA TRP A 89 -5.19 22.67 20.26
C TRP A 89 -4.53 22.98 21.60
#